data_AF-A0A2E1AAB2-F1
#
_entry.id   AF-A0A2E1AAB2-F1
#
_cell.length_a   1.000
_cell.length_b   1.000
_cell.length_c   1.000
_cell.angle_alpha   90.00
_cell.angle_beta   90.00
_cell.angle_gamma   90.00
#
_symmetry.space_group_name_H-M   'P 1'
#
loop_
_entity.id
_entity.type
_entity.pdbx_description
1 polymer ?
#
loop_
_entity_poly.entity_id
_entity_poly.type
_entity_poly.pdbx_seq_one_letter_code
_entity_poly.pdbx_strand_id
1 'polypeptide(L)'
;MYYEVAGDVYEDWDEYEIPVSGSGASGICGMDGRVNAADCARDTWALYVTAEGNGFNIQVWDTLLDRSVIFVFSDDIAQLPANPSQNRIIATSADGRMILSKLTTGEYQLNVVEPDGKVSVLVFTLPLSESYRLDYEASN
;
A
#
# COMPACT_ATOMS: atom_id res chain seq x y z
N MET A 1 -45.46 -19.73 -29.49
CA MET A 1 -44.94 -20.79 -28.60
C MET A 1 -43.48 -20.43 -28.37
N TYR A 2 -43.15 -20.13 -27.12
CA TYR A 2 -41.89 -19.54 -26.67
C TYR A 2 -40.77 -20.59 -26.62
N TYR A 3 -39.52 -20.15 -26.79
CA TYR A 3 -38.31 -20.96 -26.68
C TYR A 3 -37.52 -20.53 -25.44
N GLU A 4 -37.06 -21.50 -24.65
CA GLU A 4 -35.90 -21.40 -23.75
C GLU A 4 -35.13 -22.72 -23.82
N VAL A 5 -33.84 -22.64 -24.13
CA VAL A 5 -32.90 -23.76 -24.05
C VAL A 5 -32.17 -23.60 -22.72
N ALA A 6 -32.36 -24.58 -21.83
CA ALA A 6 -31.71 -24.65 -20.53
C ALA A 6 -30.19 -24.85 -20.71
N GLY A 7 -29.41 -24.08 -19.94
CA GLY A 7 -27.96 -24.15 -19.91
C GLY A 7 -27.45 -25.38 -19.17
N ASP A 8 -26.43 -26.01 -19.75
CA ASP A 8 -25.57 -26.95 -19.05
C ASP A 8 -24.44 -26.18 -18.35
N VAL A 9 -24.29 -26.44 -17.04
CA VAL A 9 -23.17 -25.97 -16.23
C VAL A 9 -21.98 -26.86 -16.52
N TYR A 10 -20.93 -26.31 -17.13
CA TYR A 10 -19.58 -26.88 -17.10
C TYR A 10 -18.79 -26.15 -16.02
N GLU A 11 -18.31 -26.89 -15.03
CA GLU A 11 -17.27 -26.45 -14.10
C GLU A 11 -15.98 -26.29 -14.90
N ASP A 12 -15.55 -25.05 -15.13
CA ASP A 12 -14.21 -24.75 -15.62
C ASP A 12 -13.36 -24.30 -14.44
N TRP A 13 -12.42 -25.16 -14.05
CA TRP A 13 -11.32 -24.80 -13.16
C TRP A 13 -10.26 -24.07 -13.97
N ASP A 14 -10.59 -22.87 -14.42
CA ASP A 14 -9.59 -21.98 -15.00
C ASP A 14 -8.82 -21.30 -13.87
N GLU A 15 -7.61 -21.81 -13.66
CA GLU A 15 -6.39 -21.05 -13.39
C GLU A 15 -6.64 -19.53 -13.45
N TYR A 16 -6.75 -18.88 -12.27
CA TYR A 16 -6.86 -17.42 -12.18
C TYR A 16 -5.53 -16.81 -12.59
N GLU A 17 -5.32 -16.67 -13.89
CA GLU A 17 -4.28 -15.83 -14.45
C GLU A 17 -4.55 -14.39 -14.00
N ILE A 18 -3.67 -13.87 -13.15
CA ILE A 18 -3.64 -12.45 -12.80
C ILE A 18 -3.34 -11.70 -14.11
N PRO A 19 -4.25 -10.84 -14.62
CA PRO A 19 -3.98 -10.12 -15.85
C PRO A 19 -2.95 -9.03 -15.60
N VAL A 20 -1.66 -9.35 -15.75
CA VAL A 20 -0.62 -8.37 -16.03
C VAL A 20 -0.75 -7.98 -17.51
N SER A 21 -1.71 -7.11 -17.81
CA SER A 21 -1.71 -6.37 -19.07
C SER A 21 -1.12 -4.98 -18.86
N GLY A 22 0.07 -4.80 -19.44
CA GLY A 22 0.74 -3.51 -19.49
C GLY A 22 0.05 -2.51 -20.42
N SER A 23 0.38 -1.24 -20.19
CA SER A 23 0.18 -0.07 -21.05
C SER A 23 -1.26 0.40 -21.28
N GLY A 24 -1.66 1.38 -20.47
CA GLY A 24 -2.81 2.22 -20.74
C GLY A 24 -2.99 3.26 -19.64
N ALA A 25 -2.70 4.52 -19.93
CA ALA A 25 -3.05 5.63 -19.05
C ALA A 25 -4.58 5.75 -18.97
N SER A 26 -5.23 5.01 -18.07
CA SER A 26 -6.55 5.25 -17.48
C SER A 26 -6.91 4.12 -16.52
N GLY A 27 -6.79 4.35 -15.20
CA GLY A 27 -7.75 3.79 -14.24
C GLY A 27 -7.42 2.54 -13.42
N ILE A 28 -6.17 2.23 -13.05
CA ILE A 28 -5.84 1.10 -12.13
C ILE A 28 -4.79 1.49 -11.08
N CYS A 29 -5.10 2.50 -10.29
CA CYS A 29 -4.29 2.96 -9.19
C CYS A 29 -5.31 3.32 -8.11
N GLY A 30 -5.49 2.40 -7.16
CA GLY A 30 -6.71 2.35 -6.37
C GLY A 30 -7.07 0.95 -5.86
N MET A 31 -6.71 -0.11 -6.58
CA MET A 31 -7.16 -1.49 -6.29
C MET A 31 -6.05 -2.44 -5.82
N ASP A 32 -4.83 -1.93 -5.58
CA ASP A 32 -3.70 -2.75 -5.10
C ASP A 32 -3.52 -2.67 -3.57
N GLY A 33 -4.41 -1.98 -2.86
CA GLY A 33 -4.37 -1.87 -1.39
C GLY A 33 -3.28 -0.95 -0.83
N ARG A 34 -2.62 -0.14 -1.67
CA ARG A 34 -1.66 0.86 -1.19
C ARG A 34 -2.37 2.05 -0.55
N VAL A 35 -1.72 2.67 0.43
CA VAL A 35 -2.22 3.86 1.14
C VAL A 35 -2.20 5.11 0.24
N ASN A 36 -1.24 5.20 -0.68
CA ASN A 36 -1.12 6.31 -1.65
C ASN A 36 -1.88 6.05 -2.96
N ALA A 37 -3.00 5.33 -2.95
CA ALA A 37 -3.70 4.89 -4.16
C ALA A 37 -4.20 6.05 -5.05
N ALA A 38 -4.53 7.19 -4.45
CA ALA A 38 -5.06 8.36 -5.15
C ALA A 38 -4.04 9.09 -6.06
N ASP A 39 -2.74 8.80 -5.94
CA ASP A 39 -1.65 9.50 -6.66
C ASP A 39 -1.37 8.91 -8.06
N CYS A 40 -2.43 8.37 -8.68
CA CYS A 40 -2.54 7.58 -9.90
C CYS A 40 -1.58 7.78 -11.10
N ALA A 41 -0.83 8.87 -11.15
CA ALA A 41 0.07 9.18 -12.25
C ALA A 41 1.40 9.69 -11.72
N ARG A 42 2.21 8.79 -11.13
CA ARG A 42 3.69 8.87 -10.97
C ARG A 42 4.29 7.94 -9.93
N ASP A 43 3.52 7.04 -9.31
CA ASP A 43 3.99 6.22 -8.19
C ASP A 43 5.30 5.47 -8.47
N THR A 44 6.42 6.13 -8.14
CA THR A 44 7.77 5.56 -8.08
C THR A 44 7.94 4.75 -6.79
N TRP A 45 6.91 4.77 -5.94
CA TRP A 45 6.84 4.11 -4.67
C TRP A 45 5.39 3.80 -4.30
N ALA A 46 5.20 2.77 -3.48
CA ALA A 46 3.91 2.42 -2.89
C ALA A 46 4.09 2.14 -1.40
N LEU A 47 3.16 2.63 -0.57
CA LEU A 47 3.13 2.30 0.86
C LEU A 47 1.97 1.36 1.14
N TYR A 48 2.28 0.23 1.77
CA TYR A 48 1.32 -0.76 2.24
C TYR A 48 1.34 -0.82 3.76
N VAL A 49 0.16 -0.98 4.34
CA VAL A 49 -0.02 -1.27 5.76
C VAL A 49 -0.82 -2.55 5.87
N THR A 50 -0.22 -3.58 6.47
CA THR A 50 -0.83 -4.90 6.57
C THR A 50 -1.13 -5.20 8.03
N ALA A 51 -2.38 -5.59 8.34
CA ALA A 51 -2.72 -6.07 9.67
C ALA A 51 -2.07 -7.44 9.92
N GLU A 52 -1.40 -7.59 11.06
CA GLU A 52 -0.77 -8.85 11.48
C GLU A 52 -1.07 -9.07 12.97
N GLY A 53 -1.84 -10.10 13.29
CA GLY A 53 -2.31 -10.36 14.65
C GLY A 53 -3.05 -9.15 15.23
N ASN A 54 -2.49 -8.53 16.27
CA ASN A 54 -3.03 -7.32 16.91
C ASN A 54 -2.30 -6.03 16.50
N GLY A 55 -1.41 -6.09 15.50
CA GLY A 55 -0.57 -4.98 15.06
C GLY A 55 -0.62 -4.74 13.55
N PHE A 56 0.31 -3.90 13.07
CA PHE A 56 0.41 -3.53 11.66
C PHE A 56 1.87 -3.56 11.21
N ASN A 57 2.13 -4.12 10.04
CA ASN A 57 3.39 -3.94 9.32
C ASN A 57 3.30 -2.71 8.43
N ILE A 58 4.42 -2.02 8.21
CA ILE A 58 4.56 -0.97 7.20
C ILE A 58 5.57 -1.43 6.17
N GLN A 59 5.18 -1.44 4.90
CA GLN A 59 6.06 -1.74 3.78
C GLN A 59 6.08 -0.57 2.80
N VAL A 60 7.27 -0.18 2.36
CA VAL A 60 7.46 0.73 1.23
C VAL A 60 8.12 -0.05 0.09
N TRP A 61 7.43 -0.08 -1.04
CA TRP A 61 7.90 -0.65 -2.30
C TRP A 61 8.46 0.47 -3.17
N ASP A 62 9.63 0.25 -3.76
CA ASP A 62 10.16 1.08 -4.83
C ASP A 62 9.74 0.43 -6.16
N THR A 63 8.90 1.12 -6.93
CA THR A 63 8.33 0.57 -8.17
C THR A 63 9.32 0.64 -9.34
N LEU A 64 10.38 1.45 -9.24
CA LEU A 64 11.43 1.53 -10.24
C LEU A 64 12.42 0.39 -10.10
N LEU A 65 12.72 0.00 -8.85
CA LEU A 65 13.58 -1.13 -8.53
C LEU A 65 12.83 -2.45 -8.40
N ASP A 66 11.50 -2.39 -8.43
CA ASP A 66 10.56 -3.50 -8.22
C ASP A 66 10.89 -4.35 -6.99
N ARG A 67 11.06 -3.68 -5.85
CA ARG A 67 11.34 -4.36 -4.58
C ARG A 67 10.93 -3.54 -3.37
N SER A 68 10.76 -4.23 -2.24
CA SER A 68 10.64 -3.59 -0.93
C SER A 68 11.98 -2.94 -0.54
N VAL A 69 11.91 -1.66 -0.16
CA VAL A 69 13.08 -0.88 0.27
C VAL A 69 13.01 -0.45 1.74
N ILE A 70 11.81 -0.46 2.32
CA ILE A 70 11.58 -0.33 3.75
C ILE A 70 10.54 -1.38 4.15
N PHE A 71 10.82 -2.09 5.25
CA PHE A 71 9.86 -2.95 5.92
C PHE A 71 10.02 -2.76 7.43
N VAL A 72 8.93 -2.45 8.13
CA VAL A 72 8.92 -2.30 9.59
C VAL A 72 7.88 -3.27 10.15
N PHE A 73 8.35 -4.17 11.02
CA PHE A 73 7.49 -5.19 11.60
C PHE A 73 6.58 -4.61 12.69
N SER A 74 5.45 -5.28 12.89
CA SER A 74 4.44 -4.97 13.90
C SER A 74 5.03 -4.90 15.31
N ASP A 75 5.98 -5.78 15.65
CA ASP A 75 6.72 -5.78 16.92
C ASP A 75 7.61 -4.55 17.10
N ASP A 76 8.25 -4.05 16.03
CA ASP A 76 9.06 -2.84 16.08
C ASP A 76 8.18 -1.60 16.26
N ILE A 77 7.03 -1.57 15.58
CA ILE A 77 6.03 -0.51 15.71
C ILE A 77 5.45 -0.47 17.12
N ALA A 78 5.19 -1.64 17.73
CA ALA A 78 4.66 -1.75 19.09
C ALA A 78 5.62 -1.20 20.16
N GLN A 79 6.93 -1.14 19.86
CA GLN A 79 7.93 -0.55 20.75
C GLN A 79 8.05 0.98 20.60
N LEU A 80 7.43 1.58 19.58
CA LEU A 80 7.45 3.03 19.41
C LEU A 80 6.46 3.69 20.39
N PRO A 81 6.87 4.79 21.06
CA PRO A 81 5.94 5.58 21.84
C PRO A 81 4.83 6.12 20.93
N ALA A 82 3.59 6.11 21.44
CA ALA A 82 2.44 6.64 20.69
C ALA A 82 2.70 8.07 20.21
N ASN A 83 3.23 8.92 21.10
CA ASN A 83 3.68 10.29 20.83
C ASN A 83 5.12 10.45 21.36
N PRO A 84 6.16 10.32 20.52
CA PRO A 84 7.53 10.56 20.96
C PRO A 84 7.76 12.04 21.34
N SER A 85 8.74 12.32 22.18
CA SER A 85 9.13 13.69 22.58
C SER A 85 9.79 14.49 21.44
N GLN A 86 10.28 13.79 20.41
CA GLN A 86 10.90 14.35 19.20
C GLN A 86 10.49 13.49 18.00
N ASN A 87 10.46 14.09 16.80
CA ASN A 87 10.29 13.31 15.58
C ASN A 87 11.42 12.28 15.47
N ARG A 88 11.07 11.03 15.20
CA ARG A 88 12.01 9.91 15.16
C ARG A 88 12.00 9.26 13.79
N ILE A 89 13.16 9.13 13.16
CA ILE A 89 13.32 8.27 11.98
C ILE A 89 13.18 6.82 12.44
N ILE A 90 12.28 6.08 11.79
CA ILE A 90 12.05 4.66 12.04
C ILE A 90 12.87 3.83 11.05
N ALA A 91 12.83 4.21 9.78
CA ALA A 91 13.50 3.50 8.71
C ALA A 91 13.91 4.43 7.57
N THR A 92 14.90 4.00 6.80
CA THR A 92 15.42 4.74 5.64
C THR A 92 15.81 3.73 4.56
N SER A 93 15.48 4.02 3.30
CA SER A 93 15.93 3.19 2.17
C SER A 93 17.46 3.24 2.07
N ALA A 94 18.07 2.21 1.49
CA ALA A 94 19.53 2.09 1.41
C ALA A 94 20.21 3.27 0.68
N ASP A 95 19.50 3.93 -0.24
CA ASP A 95 19.95 5.10 -0.99
C ASP A 95 19.57 6.44 -0.35
N GLY A 96 18.89 6.43 0.80
CA GLY A 96 18.47 7.62 1.54
C GLY A 96 17.32 8.40 0.91
N ARG A 97 16.72 7.91 -0.18
CA ARG A 97 15.65 8.64 -0.89
C ARG A 97 14.31 8.56 -0.19
N MET A 98 14.07 7.52 0.59
CA MET A 98 12.83 7.29 1.33
C MET A 98 13.10 7.27 2.82
N ILE A 99 12.43 8.12 3.58
CA ILE A 99 12.60 8.23 5.03
C ILE A 99 11.23 8.14 5.70
N LEU A 100 11.03 7.11 6.51
CA LEU A 100 9.83 6.91 7.33
C LEU A 100 10.11 7.38 8.76
N SER A 101 9.25 8.25 9.28
CA SER A 101 9.39 8.84 10.62
C SER A 101 8.11 8.74 11.44
N LYS A 102 8.25 8.62 12.77
CA LYS A 102 7.19 8.84 13.76
C LYS A 102 7.24 10.30 14.21
N LEU A 103 6.13 11.02 14.07
CA LEU A 103 6.02 12.42 14.48
C LEU A 103 5.62 12.53 15.95
N THR A 104 5.90 13.68 16.58
CA THR A 104 5.47 13.98 17.95
C THR A 104 3.94 14.02 18.11
N THR A 105 3.20 14.21 17.03
CA THR A 105 1.73 14.13 16.96
C THR A 105 1.20 12.68 16.98
N GLY A 106 2.10 11.70 16.88
CA GLY A 106 1.76 10.29 16.77
C GLY A 106 1.46 9.81 15.36
N GLU A 107 1.48 10.70 14.38
CA GLU A 107 1.39 10.35 12.96
C GLU A 107 2.69 9.73 12.45
N TYR A 108 2.60 9.02 11.34
CA TYR A 108 3.72 8.58 10.53
C TYR A 108 3.87 9.52 9.34
N GLN A 109 5.10 9.83 8.97
CA GLN A 109 5.42 10.60 7.77
C GLN A 109 6.44 9.83 6.92
N LEU A 110 6.09 9.58 5.66
CA LEU A 110 7.02 9.12 4.64
C LEU A 110 7.41 10.31 3.76
N ASN A 111 8.71 10.54 3.65
CA ASN A 111 9.27 11.50 2.70
C ASN A 111 9.95 10.70 1.58
N VAL A 112 9.66 11.03 0.33
CA VAL A 112 10.25 10.39 -0.85
C VAL A 112 10.85 11.45 -1.76
N VAL A 113 12.14 11.32 -2.06
CA VAL A 113 12.80 12.08 -3.13
C VAL A 113 12.58 11.35 -4.44
N GLU A 114 11.78 11.93 -5.34
CA GLU A 114 11.44 11.40 -6.65
C GLU A 114 12.59 11.52 -7.66
N PRO A 115 12.61 10.74 -8.76
CA PRO A 115 13.70 10.75 -9.73
C PRO A 115 14.00 12.12 -10.34
N ASP A 116 12.99 12.99 -10.44
CA ASP A 116 13.12 14.35 -10.95
C ASP A 116 13.57 15.37 -9.89
N GLY A 117 13.84 14.90 -8.66
CA GLY A 117 14.29 15.71 -7.53
C GLY A 117 13.17 16.34 -6.71
N LYS A 118 11.90 16.13 -7.05
CA LYS A 118 10.78 16.55 -6.20
C LYS A 118 10.72 15.73 -4.92
N VAL A 119 10.09 16.30 -3.89
CA VAL A 119 9.83 15.61 -2.64
C VAL A 119 8.33 15.40 -2.49
N SER A 120 7.93 14.14 -2.42
CA SER A 120 6.58 13.71 -2.10
C SER A 120 6.49 13.35 -0.63
N VAL A 121 5.41 13.76 0.03
CA VAL A 121 5.22 13.58 1.47
C VAL A 121 3.86 12.94 1.71
N LEU A 122 3.85 11.83 2.44
CA LEU A 122 2.63 11.15 2.89
C LEU A 122 2.60 11.12 4.41
N VAL A 123 1.49 11.60 4.99
CA VAL A 123 1.22 11.55 6.42
C VAL A 123 0.03 10.65 6.68
N PHE A 124 0.15 9.71 7.62
CA PHE A 124 -0.90 8.75 7.95
C PHE A 124 -0.87 8.34 9.42
N THR A 125 -1.97 7.76 9.90
CA THR A 125 -2.11 7.23 11.26
C THR A 125 -2.40 5.74 11.23
N LEU A 126 -2.06 5.04 12.32
CA LEU A 126 -2.44 3.65 12.54
C LEU A 126 -3.39 3.55 13.74
N PRO A 127 -4.47 2.74 13.66
CA PRO A 127 -4.95 2.04 12.45
C PRO A 127 -5.34 3.04 11.35
N LEU A 128 -5.23 2.63 10.09
CA LEU A 128 -5.72 3.44 8.98
C LEU A 128 -7.23 3.69 9.15
N SER A 129 -7.67 4.93 8.93
CA SER A 129 -9.11 5.24 8.92
C SER A 129 -9.82 4.47 7.81
N GLU A 130 -11.12 4.19 7.98
CA GLU A 130 -11.93 3.44 6.99
C GLU A 130 -11.85 4.02 5.57
N SER A 131 -11.57 5.32 5.43
CA SER A 131 -11.34 5.99 4.14
C SER A 131 -10.14 5.45 3.34
N TYR A 132 -9.22 4.73 3.99
CA TYR A 132 -8.09 4.04 3.34
C TYR A 132 -8.33 2.53 3.23
N ARG A 133 -9.46 2.01 3.73
CA ARG A 133 -9.88 0.59 3.65
C ARG A 133 -10.80 0.35 2.46
N LEU A 134 -10.59 1.02 1.33
CA LEU A 134 -11.34 0.66 0.13
C LEU A 134 -10.79 -0.66 -0.41
N ASP A 135 -11.60 -1.70 -0.18
CA ASP A 135 -11.66 -3.00 -0.85
C ASP A 135 -10.68 -4.11 -0.40
N TYR A 136 -10.96 -4.68 0.78
CA TYR A 136 -10.86 -6.12 0.98
C TYR A 136 -11.93 -6.60 1.96
N GLU A 137 -13.17 -6.67 1.49
CA GLU A 137 -14.14 -7.62 2.05
C GLU A 137 -14.13 -8.85 1.15
N ALA A 138 -13.40 -9.89 1.56
CA ALA A 138 -13.72 -11.23 1.09
C ALA A 138 -15.14 -11.53 1.58
N SER A 139 -16.10 -11.51 0.65
CA SER A 139 -17.45 -11.97 0.92
C SER A 139 -17.37 -13.45 1.31
N ASN A 140 -17.77 -13.77 2.54
CA ASN A 140 -17.99 -15.14 3.00
C ASN A 140 -19.14 -15.82 2.24
#